data_AF-A0A7R9WM59-F1
#
_entry.id   AF-A0A7R9WM59-F1
#
_cell.length_a   1.000
_cell.length_b   1.000
_cell.length_c   1.000
_cell.angle_alpha   90.00
_cell.angle_beta   90.00
_cell.angle_gamma   90.00
#
_symmetry.space_group_name_H-M   'P 1'
#
loop_
_entity.id
_entity.type
_entity.pdbx_description
1 polymer ?
#
loop_
_entity_poly.entity_id
_entity_poly.type
_entity_poly.pdbx_seq_one_letter_code
_entity_poly.pdbx_strand_id
1 'polypeptide(L)'
;ICKESAVGFASFAVILCATGNVDDGYRLGKMALSTLEKFQAKECIAAICTAVQGIVNPWIDPMQSLLPLHKNAFDVGMQVGDTDNAMTNIHIYIGCALFSGERLEPLLKEMRMYSKQMLEHSPLMHTMTKPFQQFTLNLLGRSADPIKLIGEE
;
A
#
# COMPACT_ATOMS: atom_id res chain seq x y z
N ILE A 1 23.84 8.04 -11.31
CA ILE A 1 22.42 8.00 -10.88
C ILE A 1 21.57 7.95 -12.14
N CYS A 2 20.71 6.94 -12.25
CA CYS A 2 19.77 6.68 -13.36
C CYS A 2 18.37 6.35 -12.79
N LYS A 3 17.39 6.08 -13.65
CA LYS A 3 16.02 5.73 -13.21
C LYS A 3 16.01 4.48 -12.32
N GLU A 4 16.83 3.48 -12.62
CA GLU A 4 16.96 2.25 -11.84
C GLU A 4 17.59 2.50 -10.46
N SER A 5 18.37 3.59 -10.31
CA SER A 5 18.90 3.99 -9.00
C SER A 5 17.78 4.34 -8.01
N ALA A 6 16.62 4.83 -8.48
CA ALA A 6 15.48 5.13 -7.61
C ALA A 6 14.96 3.87 -6.92
N VAL A 7 14.82 2.77 -7.67
CA VAL A 7 14.43 1.46 -7.13
C VAL A 7 15.50 0.94 -6.17
N GLY A 8 16.79 1.07 -6.52
CA GLY A 8 17.89 0.68 -5.63
C GLY A 8 17.88 1.42 -4.29
N PHE A 9 17.67 2.74 -4.30
CA PHE A 9 17.52 3.53 -3.09
C PHE A 9 16.29 3.10 -2.27
N ALA A 10 15.14 2.87 -2.92
CA ALA A 10 13.92 2.43 -2.25
C ALA A 10 14.10 1.06 -1.58
N SER A 11 14.67 0.08 -2.27
CA SER A 11 14.93 -1.26 -1.73
C SER A 11 15.90 -1.22 -0.55
N PHE A 12 16.96 -0.41 -0.63
CA PHE A 12 17.90 -0.30 0.47
C PHE A 12 17.29 0.47 1.66
N ALA A 13 16.40 1.43 1.42
CA ALA A 13 15.67 2.14 2.47
C ALA A 13 14.80 1.17 3.29
N VAL A 14 14.11 0.23 2.62
CA VAL A 14 13.33 -0.83 3.25
C VAL A 14 14.21 -1.70 4.16
N ILE A 15 15.41 -2.10 3.70
CA ILE A 15 16.36 -2.90 4.50
C ILE A 15 16.83 -2.13 5.73
N LEU A 16 17.11 -0.83 5.59
CA LEU A 16 17.52 0.02 6.72
C LEU A 16 16.41 0.12 7.77
N CYS A 17 15.16 0.38 7.37
CA CYS A 17 14.02 0.36 8.28
C CYS A 17 13.85 -1.01 8.96
N ALA A 18 13.95 -2.11 8.20
CA ALA A 18 13.82 -3.47 8.73
C ALA A 18 14.91 -3.85 9.75
N THR A 19 16.08 -3.21 9.68
CA THR A 19 17.20 -3.40 10.62
C THR A 19 17.19 -2.39 11.78
N GLY A 20 16.14 -1.56 11.89
CA GLY A 20 15.98 -0.55 12.94
C GLY A 20 16.64 0.80 12.64
N ASN A 21 17.29 0.96 11.49
CA ASN A 21 17.91 2.22 11.06
C ASN A 21 16.89 3.10 10.34
N VAL A 22 15.83 3.50 11.05
CA VAL A 22 14.67 4.20 10.48
C VAL A 22 15.04 5.55 9.87
N ASP A 23 15.85 6.37 10.55
CA ASP A 23 16.20 7.71 10.06
C ASP A 23 16.97 7.68 8.73
N ASP A 24 17.93 6.77 8.61
CA ASP A 24 18.67 6.57 7.36
C ASP A 24 17.79 5.95 6.27
N GLY A 25 16.90 5.01 6.64
CA GLY A 25 15.89 4.48 5.72
C GLY A 25 15.01 5.59 5.16
N TYR A 26 14.48 6.47 6.01
CA TYR A 26 13.65 7.60 5.62
C TYR A 26 14.41 8.59 4.71
N ARG A 27 15.67 8.92 5.05
CA ARG A 27 16.52 9.76 4.20
C ARG A 27 16.73 9.15 2.81
N LEU A 28 16.99 7.85 2.74
CA LEU A 28 17.20 7.15 1.48
C LEU A 28 15.90 7.00 0.67
N GLY A 29 14.76 6.81 1.35
CA GLY A 29 13.44 6.85 0.73
C GLY A 29 13.16 8.19 0.05
N LYS A 30 13.53 9.31 0.68
CA LYS A 30 13.47 10.64 0.03
C LYS A 30 14.37 10.72 -1.20
N MET A 31 15.57 10.17 -1.15
CA MET A 31 16.46 10.11 -2.33
C MET A 31 15.85 9.30 -3.47
N ALA A 32 15.16 8.20 -3.16
CA ALA A 32 14.43 7.40 -4.16
C ALA A 32 13.33 8.24 -4.83
N LEU A 33 12.50 8.94 -4.04
CA LEU A 33 11.42 9.79 -4.56
C LEU A 33 11.95 10.96 -5.40
N SER A 34 13.00 11.65 -4.96
CA SER A 34 13.61 12.74 -5.75
C SER A 34 14.24 12.22 -7.04
N THR A 35 14.80 11.01 -7.03
CA THR A 35 15.34 10.39 -8.25
C THR A 35 14.22 10.01 -9.21
N LEU A 36 13.12 9.45 -8.71
CA LEU A 36 11.92 9.13 -9.49
C LEU A 36 11.37 10.38 -10.19
N GLU A 37 11.22 11.49 -9.46
CA GLU A 37 10.74 12.77 -10.00
C GLU A 37 11.69 13.31 -11.09
N LYS A 38 12.99 13.30 -10.82
CA LYS A 38 14.02 13.80 -11.75
C LYS A 38 13.98 13.09 -13.10
N PHE A 39 13.75 11.77 -13.12
CA PHE A 39 13.72 10.99 -14.36
C PHE A 39 12.32 10.79 -14.93
N GLN A 40 11.27 11.26 -14.25
CA GLN A 40 9.87 11.11 -14.65
C GLN A 40 9.51 9.65 -15.00
N ALA A 41 10.09 8.69 -14.27
CA ALA A 41 9.98 7.26 -14.56
C ALA A 41 8.64 6.71 -14.07
N LYS A 42 7.56 6.95 -14.84
CA LYS A 42 6.20 6.54 -14.48
C LYS A 42 6.08 5.05 -14.22
N GLU A 43 6.84 4.23 -14.94
CA GLU A 43 6.90 2.78 -14.78
C GLU A 43 7.40 2.33 -13.40
N CYS A 44 8.07 3.21 -12.64
CA CYS A 44 8.58 2.89 -11.30
C CYS A 44 7.71 3.47 -10.17
N ILE A 45 6.69 4.27 -10.47
CA ILE A 45 5.89 4.99 -9.46
C ILE A 45 5.24 4.01 -8.49
N ALA A 46 4.57 2.98 -9.00
CA ALA A 46 3.84 2.02 -8.15
C ALA A 46 4.79 1.25 -7.24
N ALA A 47 5.88 0.69 -7.77
CA ALA A 47 6.89 -0.02 -7.01
C ALA A 47 7.58 0.84 -5.93
N ILE A 48 7.99 2.07 -6.28
CA ILE A 48 8.64 2.98 -5.33
C ILE A 48 7.64 3.44 -4.27
N CYS A 49 6.37 3.66 -4.62
CA CYS A 49 5.32 3.98 -3.65
C CYS A 49 5.11 2.84 -2.65
N THR A 50 5.03 1.59 -3.12
CA THR A 50 4.95 0.41 -2.24
C THR A 50 6.09 0.40 -1.22
N ALA A 51 7.33 0.57 -1.67
CA ALA A 51 8.50 0.52 -0.81
C ALA A 51 8.59 1.73 0.13
N VAL A 52 8.55 2.94 -0.42
CA VAL A 52 8.81 4.15 0.36
C VAL A 52 7.59 4.56 1.16
N GLN A 53 6.42 4.70 0.52
CA GLN A 53 5.22 5.14 1.22
C GLN A 53 4.63 4.02 2.07
N GLY A 54 4.75 2.76 1.65
CA GLY A 54 4.13 1.63 2.35
C GLY A 54 4.96 1.00 3.47
N ILE A 55 6.30 1.11 3.42
CA ILE A 55 7.18 0.40 4.38
C ILE A 55 8.10 1.35 5.13
N VAL A 56 8.59 2.43 4.48
CA VAL A 56 9.57 3.36 5.07
C VAL A 56 8.87 4.51 5.79
N ASN A 57 8.00 5.23 5.12
CA ASN A 57 7.36 6.44 5.64
C ASN A 57 6.39 6.19 6.81
N PRO A 58 5.69 5.04 6.96
CA PRO A 58 4.79 4.83 8.10
C PRO A 58 5.48 4.86 9.47
N TRP A 59 6.81 4.74 9.53
CA TRP A 59 7.57 4.89 10.78
C TRP A 59 7.67 6.34 11.27
N ILE A 60 7.42 7.31 10.39
CA ILE A 60 7.65 8.75 10.63
C ILE A 60 6.39 9.56 10.33
N ASP A 61 5.78 9.32 9.17
CA ASP A 61 4.65 10.09 8.65
C ASP A 61 3.31 9.47 9.10
N PRO A 62 2.28 10.29 9.40
CA PRO A 62 0.96 9.78 9.74
C PRO A 62 0.34 8.98 8.58
N MET A 63 -0.24 7.82 8.88
CA MET A 63 -0.85 6.93 7.86
C MET A 63 -1.89 7.65 6.98
N GLN A 64 -2.65 8.61 7.53
CA GLN A 64 -3.64 9.39 6.78
C GLN A 64 -3.00 10.15 5.60
N SER A 65 -1.77 10.65 5.77
CA SER A 65 -1.06 11.39 4.71
C SER A 65 -0.63 10.50 3.54
N LEU A 66 -0.59 9.18 3.75
CA LEU A 66 -0.12 8.19 2.77
C LEU A 66 -1.26 7.66 1.89
N LEU A 67 -2.51 7.78 2.35
CA LEU A 67 -3.71 7.31 1.64
C LEU A 67 -3.82 7.80 0.18
N PRO A 68 -3.71 9.11 -0.13
CA PRO A 68 -3.81 9.58 -1.52
C PRO A 68 -2.64 9.09 -2.38
N LEU A 69 -1.46 8.87 -1.78
CA LEU A 69 -0.27 8.41 -2.49
C LEU A 69 -0.47 6.98 -3.01
N HIS A 70 -1.01 6.09 -2.17
CA HIS A 70 -1.31 4.71 -2.57
C HIS A 70 -2.41 4.63 -3.63
N LYS A 71 -3.46 5.46 -3.55
CA LYS A 71 -4.49 5.53 -4.60
C LYS A 71 -3.91 5.98 -5.94
N ASN A 72 -3.10 7.04 -5.94
CA ASN A 72 -2.43 7.50 -7.15
C ASN A 72 -1.45 6.44 -7.73
N ALA A 73 -0.70 5.77 -6.86
CA ALA A 73 0.22 4.71 -7.28
C ALA A 73 -0.51 3.50 -7.88
N PHE A 74 -1.69 3.16 -7.37
CA PHE A 74 -2.58 2.18 -7.98
C PHE A 74 -3.01 2.62 -9.39
N ASP A 75 -3.54 3.83 -9.55
CA ASP A 75 -4.02 4.31 -10.84
C ASP A 75 -2.89 4.34 -11.89
N VAL A 76 -1.71 4.83 -11.51
CA VAL A 76 -0.53 4.84 -12.39
C VAL A 76 -0.07 3.42 -12.70
N GLY A 77 -0.03 2.53 -11.71
CA GLY A 77 0.36 1.13 -11.90
C GLY A 77 -0.55 0.42 -12.90
N MET A 78 -1.87 0.60 -12.77
CA MET A 78 -2.84 0.08 -13.74
C MET A 78 -2.63 0.67 -15.14
N GLN A 79 -2.33 1.97 -15.25
CA GLN A 79 -2.08 2.63 -16.53
C GLN A 79 -0.84 2.09 -17.27
N VAL A 80 0.23 1.79 -16.54
CA VAL A 80 1.52 1.35 -17.12
C VAL A 80 1.68 -0.17 -17.16
N GLY A 81 0.68 -0.92 -16.69
CA GLY A 81 0.69 -2.39 -16.67
C GLY A 81 1.44 -3.02 -15.49
N ASP A 82 1.82 -2.24 -14.47
CA ASP A 82 2.39 -2.74 -13.22
C ASP A 82 1.27 -3.13 -12.25
N THR A 83 0.53 -4.18 -12.62
CA THR A 83 -0.66 -4.64 -11.89
C THR A 83 -0.31 -5.17 -10.50
N ASP A 84 0.84 -5.80 -10.33
CA ASP A 84 1.27 -6.37 -9.05
C ASP A 84 1.49 -5.27 -8.00
N ASN A 85 2.23 -4.21 -8.35
CA ASN A 85 2.39 -3.09 -7.43
C ASN A 85 1.11 -2.27 -7.30
N ALA A 86 0.26 -2.19 -8.34
CA ALA A 86 -1.04 -1.55 -8.21
C ALA A 86 -1.91 -2.23 -7.13
N MET A 87 -2.06 -3.57 -7.21
CA MET A 87 -2.83 -4.33 -6.21
C MET A 87 -2.20 -4.25 -4.82
N THR A 88 -0.86 -4.25 -4.75
CA THR A 88 -0.13 -4.09 -3.48
C THR A 88 -0.40 -2.72 -2.85
N ASN A 89 -0.39 -1.63 -3.63
CA ASN A 89 -0.71 -0.29 -3.13
C ASN A 89 -2.14 -0.20 -2.60
N ILE A 90 -3.12 -0.87 -3.23
CA ILE A 90 -4.48 -0.91 -2.70
C ILE A 90 -4.58 -1.73 -1.41
N HIS A 91 -3.88 -2.85 -1.31
CA HIS A 91 -3.82 -3.62 -0.08
C HIS A 91 -3.28 -2.75 1.08
N ILE A 92 -2.21 -2.00 0.83
CA ILE A 92 -1.63 -1.07 1.81
C ILE A 92 -2.60 0.08 2.12
N TYR A 93 -3.22 0.70 1.12
CA TYR A 93 -4.26 1.72 1.31
C TYR A 93 -5.37 1.24 2.25
N ILE A 94 -5.89 0.03 2.02
CA ILE A 94 -6.95 -0.57 2.82
C ILE A 94 -6.50 -0.71 4.28
N GLY A 95 -5.30 -1.23 4.51
CA GLY A 95 -4.71 -1.34 5.85
C GLY A 95 -4.55 0.02 6.52
N CYS A 96 -3.92 0.98 5.85
CA CYS A 96 -3.73 2.34 6.36
C CYS A 96 -5.06 3.03 6.67
N ALA A 97 -6.06 2.96 5.79
CA ALA A 97 -7.36 3.59 6.01
C ALA A 97 -8.06 2.99 7.23
N LEU A 98 -8.05 1.67 7.36
CA LEU A 98 -8.64 0.95 8.47
C LEU A 98 -7.97 1.34 9.81
N PHE A 99 -6.63 1.30 9.87
CA PHE A 99 -5.89 1.54 11.11
C PHE A 99 -5.71 3.02 11.45
N SER A 100 -5.96 3.93 10.50
CA SER A 100 -5.96 5.37 10.72
C SER A 100 -7.30 5.95 11.18
N GLY A 101 -8.34 5.10 11.29
CA GLY A 101 -9.65 5.47 11.82
C GLY A 101 -10.61 6.06 10.78
N GLU A 102 -10.42 5.77 9.49
CA GLU A 102 -11.36 6.18 8.45
C GLU A 102 -12.77 5.61 8.67
N ARG A 103 -13.77 6.26 8.09
CA ARG A 103 -15.17 5.82 8.23
C ARG A 103 -15.35 4.44 7.60
N LEU A 104 -15.78 3.47 8.42
CA LEU A 104 -15.86 2.06 8.05
C LEU A 104 -16.82 1.77 6.90
N GLU A 105 -17.96 2.47 6.80
CA GLU A 105 -18.97 2.22 5.76
C GLU A 105 -18.47 2.57 4.34
N PRO A 106 -17.96 3.79 4.08
CA PRO A 106 -17.27 4.08 2.83
C PRO A 106 -16.13 3.11 2.53
N LEU A 107 -15.31 2.82 3.54
CA LEU A 107 -14.15 1.94 3.38
C LEU A 107 -14.56 0.51 2.98
N LEU A 108 -15.60 -0.06 3.59
CA LEU A 108 -16.12 -1.38 3.23
C LEU A 108 -16.62 -1.41 1.77
N LYS A 109 -17.23 -0.32 1.29
CA LYS A 109 -17.64 -0.21 -0.12
C LYS A 109 -16.42 -0.22 -1.06
N GLU A 110 -15.37 0.52 -0.72
CA GLU A 110 -14.11 0.52 -1.47
C GLU A 110 -13.45 -0.85 -1.44
N MET A 111 -13.35 -1.49 -0.28
CA MET A 111 -12.81 -2.84 -0.11
C MET A 111 -13.50 -3.83 -1.06
N ARG A 112 -14.84 -3.84 -1.13
CA ARG A 112 -15.60 -4.72 -2.04
C ARG A 112 -15.34 -4.42 -3.51
N MET A 113 -15.19 -3.15 -3.87
CA MET A 113 -14.85 -2.72 -5.23
C MET A 113 -13.46 -3.23 -5.63
N TYR A 114 -12.46 -3.03 -4.77
CA TYR A 114 -11.09 -3.47 -5.01
C TYR A 114 -10.92 -4.99 -4.91
N SER A 115 -11.71 -5.67 -4.09
CA SER A 115 -11.71 -7.14 -3.96
C SER A 115 -11.87 -7.82 -5.33
N LYS A 116 -12.79 -7.31 -6.16
CA LYS A 116 -13.05 -7.83 -7.51
C LYS A 116 -11.83 -7.66 -8.42
N GLN A 117 -11.18 -6.50 -8.37
CA GLN A 117 -9.98 -6.22 -9.17
C GLN A 117 -8.79 -7.07 -8.70
N MET A 118 -8.62 -7.23 -7.39
CA MET A 118 -7.59 -8.11 -6.84
C MET A 118 -7.82 -9.57 -7.21
N LEU A 119 -9.06 -10.05 -7.23
CA LEU A 119 -9.35 -11.43 -7.65
C LEU A 119 -8.92 -11.68 -9.10
N GLU A 120 -9.08 -10.69 -9.97
CA GLU A 120 -8.70 -10.76 -11.38
C GLU A 120 -7.18 -10.63 -11.60
N HIS A 121 -6.54 -9.69 -10.91
CA HIS A 121 -5.15 -9.30 -11.19
C HIS A 121 -4.11 -9.85 -10.21
N SER A 122 -4.50 -10.16 -8.97
CA SER A 122 -3.58 -10.65 -7.93
C SER A 122 -4.32 -11.48 -6.87
N PRO A 123 -4.51 -12.80 -7.10
CA PRO A 123 -5.16 -13.70 -6.15
C PRO A 123 -4.50 -13.70 -4.76
N LEU A 124 -3.20 -13.41 -4.71
CA LEU A 124 -2.44 -13.22 -3.46
C LEU A 124 -2.95 -11.99 -2.69
N MET A 125 -2.99 -10.81 -3.33
CA MET A 125 -3.48 -9.58 -2.67
C MET A 125 -4.96 -9.68 -2.30
N HIS A 126 -5.76 -10.37 -3.10
CA HIS A 126 -7.15 -10.68 -2.76
C HIS A 126 -7.22 -11.47 -1.45
N THR A 127 -6.45 -12.57 -1.35
CA THR A 127 -6.39 -13.41 -0.14
C THR A 127 -5.90 -12.64 1.08
N MET A 128 -4.87 -11.81 0.92
CA MET A 128 -4.30 -11.00 2.01
C MET A 128 -5.24 -9.89 2.50
N THR A 129 -6.13 -9.40 1.64
CA THR A 129 -7.04 -8.29 1.98
C THR A 129 -8.32 -8.77 2.66
N LYS A 130 -8.74 -10.03 2.45
CA LYS A 130 -9.95 -10.60 3.04
C LYS A 130 -10.07 -10.43 4.57
N PRO A 131 -9.03 -10.69 5.38
CA PRO A 131 -9.09 -10.46 6.82
C PRO A 131 -9.44 -9.01 7.20
N PHE A 132 -8.99 -8.01 6.42
CA PHE A 132 -9.33 -6.60 6.69
C PHE A 132 -10.80 -6.30 6.40
N GLN A 133 -11.38 -6.94 5.37
CA GLN A 133 -12.81 -6.82 5.08
C GLN A 133 -13.65 -7.44 6.19
N GLN A 134 -13.30 -8.65 6.62
CA GLN A 134 -13.98 -9.32 7.72
C GLN A 134 -13.83 -8.54 9.03
N PHE A 135 -12.63 -8.04 9.32
CA PHE A 135 -12.41 -7.19 10.50
C PHE A 135 -13.29 -5.94 10.47
N THR A 136 -13.44 -5.31 9.30
CA THR A 136 -14.34 -4.15 9.12
C THR A 136 -15.80 -4.53 9.36
N LEU A 137 -16.25 -5.71 8.89
CA LEU A 137 -17.58 -6.23 9.20
C LEU A 137 -17.76 -6.52 10.69
N ASN A 138 -16.75 -7.06 11.37
CA ASN A 138 -16.75 -7.31 12.81
C ASN A 138 -16.95 -5.99 13.58
N LEU A 139 -16.21 -4.93 13.22
CA LEU A 139 -16.35 -3.60 13.83
C LEU A 139 -17.71 -2.95 13.57
N LEU A 140 -18.35 -3.25 12.44
CA LEU A 140 -19.71 -2.80 12.10
C LEU A 140 -20.83 -3.64 12.77
N GLY A 141 -20.49 -4.70 13.51
CA GLY A 141 -21.47 -5.62 14.09
C GLY A 141 -22.21 -6.48 13.05
N ARG A 142 -21.58 -6.73 11.89
CA ARG A 142 -22.18 -7.44 10.74
C ARG A 142 -21.62 -8.84 10.52
N SER A 143 -20.83 -9.34 11.45
CA SER A 143 -20.26 -10.68 11.40
C SER A 143 -20.96 -11.60 12.38
N ALA A 144 -21.15 -12.87 11.98
CA ALA A 144 -21.73 -13.89 12.83
C ALA A 144 -20.81 -14.26 14.01
N ASP A 145 -19.50 -14.19 13.82
CA ASP A 145 -18.49 -14.51 14.83
C ASP A 145 -17.33 -13.47 14.78
N PRO A 146 -17.38 -12.41 15.60
CA PRO A 146 -16.46 -11.28 15.51
C PRO A 146 -15.04 -11.59 15.97
N ILE A 147 -14.78 -12.75 16.58
CA ILE A 147 -13.43 -13.16 17.00
C ILE A 147 -12.68 -13.99 15.94
N LYS A 148 -13.34 -14.32 14.82
CA LYS A 148 -12.72 -15.02 13.69
C LYS A 148 -12.31 -14.03 12.59
N LEU A 149 -11.13 -14.29 12.02
CA LEU A 149 -10.56 -13.59 10.87
C LEU A 149 -10.09 -14.61 9.82
N ILE A 150 -11.04 -15.40 9.32
CA ILE A 150 -10.81 -16.46 8.32
C ILE A 150 -11.05 -16.01 6.87
N GLY A 151 -11.49 -14.76 6.67
CA GLY A 151 -11.75 -14.18 5.35
C GLY A 151 -13.04 -14.67 4.68
N GLU A 152 -14.00 -15.15 5.47
CA GLU A 152 -15.36 -15.47 5.02
C GLU A 152 -16.18 -14.16 4.96
N GLU A 153 -16.88 -13.95 3.83
CA GLU A 153 -17.82 -12.84 3.63
C GLU A 153 -19.20 -13.16 4.22
#